data_AF-A0A432GT06-F1
#
_entry.id   AF-A0A432GT06-F1
#
_cell.length_a   1.000
_cell.length_b   1.000
_cell.length_c   1.000
_cell.angle_alpha   90.00
_cell.angle_beta   90.00
_cell.angle_gamma   90.00
#
_symmetry.space_group_name_H-M   'P 1'
#
loop_
_entity.id
_entity.type
_entity.pdbx_description
1 polymer ?
#
loop_
_entity_poly.entity_id
_entity_poly.type
_entity_poly.pdbx_seq_one_letter_code
_entity_poly.pdbx_strand_id
1 'polypeptide(L)'
;PLNLMSMKSHKGSYFITGRWGTLAENEARKYGNTEILMDGKEFEYQQIPQYDTSSLDQDSSYSHLTTNNTLYGTRWHQFPDTGNVPLVADATSDILSREMDYSQFGIVYAGLQKNLGTSGTGLVVVREDLLGHALPETPKLLDYALFDEHNSIPNTINVFAVYVMRLVLEWVKEQGGVPEMEKLAEKKSSLLYEILDNSELYSSVAHPKHRSITNVTFHLPQEKLLQKFLTETDKEGLFALKGHASVGGVRASIYNAMPLEGVDELAQFMKEFERKNG
;
A
#
# COMPACT_ATOMS: atom_id res chain seq x y z
N PRO A 1 -10.48 13.58 -0.84
CA PRO A 1 -11.06 14.78 -1.49
C PRO A 1 -12.18 15.43 -0.66
N LEU A 2 -13.25 14.70 -0.32
CA LEU A 2 -14.45 15.25 0.33
C LEU A 2 -14.19 16.15 1.56
N ASN A 3 -13.25 15.75 2.43
CA ASN A 3 -12.95 16.48 3.68
C ASN A 3 -11.86 17.54 3.57
N LEU A 4 -11.12 17.60 2.46
CA LEU A 4 -9.95 18.47 2.36
C LEU A 4 -9.99 19.40 1.14
N MET A 5 -10.77 19.07 0.10
CA MET A 5 -10.67 19.74 -1.20
C MET A 5 -10.93 21.24 -1.08
N SER A 6 -11.86 21.69 -0.24
CA SER A 6 -12.20 23.10 -0.01
C SER A 6 -11.26 23.87 0.93
N MET A 7 -10.20 23.26 1.46
CA MET A 7 -9.32 23.95 2.42
C MET A 7 -8.61 25.18 1.84
N LYS A 8 -8.17 25.11 0.59
CA LYS A 8 -7.48 26.20 -0.11
C LYS A 8 -7.99 26.37 -1.54
N SER A 9 -7.11 26.30 -2.55
CA SER A 9 -7.40 26.60 -3.95
C SER A 9 -8.33 25.59 -4.66
N HIS A 10 -9.06 24.77 -3.91
CA HIS A 10 -9.93 23.73 -4.42
C HIS A 10 -9.20 22.74 -5.34
N LYS A 11 -7.95 22.40 -4.97
CA LYS A 11 -7.02 21.59 -5.75
C LYS A 11 -6.34 20.51 -4.89
N GLY A 12 -6.29 19.28 -5.39
CA GLY A 12 -5.47 18.20 -4.84
C GLY A 12 -4.30 17.85 -5.75
N SER A 13 -3.09 17.77 -5.20
CA SER A 13 -1.88 17.36 -5.94
C SER A 13 -1.56 15.88 -5.70
N TYR A 14 -1.08 15.16 -6.71
CA TYR A 14 -0.96 13.69 -6.68
C TYR A 14 0.41 13.19 -7.12
N PHE A 15 0.97 12.28 -6.33
CA PHE A 15 2.13 11.46 -6.66
C PHE A 15 1.64 10.07 -7.09
N ILE A 16 1.55 9.83 -8.40
CA ILE A 16 1.01 8.59 -8.96
C ILE A 16 2.14 7.58 -9.14
N THR A 17 2.24 6.63 -8.21
CA THR A 17 3.23 5.54 -8.28
C THR A 17 2.61 4.18 -8.62
N GLY A 18 1.34 4.16 -9.00
CA GLY A 18 0.62 2.95 -9.34
C GLY A 18 -0.88 3.14 -9.44
N ARG A 19 -1.57 2.05 -9.74
CA ARG A 19 -3.02 1.98 -9.99
C ARG A 19 -3.86 2.66 -8.89
N TRP A 20 -3.51 2.48 -7.61
CA TRP A 20 -4.31 3.04 -6.51
C TRP A 20 -4.24 4.58 -6.49
N GLY A 21 -3.07 5.17 -6.73
CA GLY A 21 -2.91 6.62 -6.91
C GLY A 21 -3.72 7.13 -8.12
N THR A 22 -3.68 6.43 -9.25
CA THR A 22 -4.49 6.79 -10.43
C THR A 22 -5.99 6.78 -10.14
N LEU A 23 -6.48 5.79 -9.39
CA LEU A 23 -7.90 5.71 -9.02
C LEU A 23 -8.29 6.81 -8.03
N ALA A 24 -7.42 7.11 -7.05
CA ALA A 24 -7.65 8.17 -6.07
C ALA A 24 -7.71 9.56 -6.73
N GLU A 25 -6.83 9.82 -7.70
CA GLU A 25 -6.81 11.07 -8.47
C GLU A 25 -8.05 11.21 -9.35
N ASN A 26 -8.40 10.15 -10.10
CA ASN A 26 -9.58 10.16 -10.97
C ASN A 26 -10.87 10.41 -10.17
N GLU A 27 -10.99 9.85 -8.96
CA GLU A 27 -12.15 10.10 -8.10
C GLU A 27 -12.20 11.55 -7.61
N ALA A 28 -11.04 12.14 -7.30
CA ALA A 28 -10.97 13.51 -6.79
C ALA A 28 -11.35 14.58 -7.81
N ARG A 29 -11.17 14.32 -9.11
CA ARG A 29 -11.62 15.22 -10.20
C ARG A 29 -13.12 15.53 -10.18
N LYS A 30 -13.93 14.70 -9.50
CA LYS A 30 -15.36 14.95 -9.34
C LYS A 30 -15.67 16.09 -8.36
N TYR A 31 -14.71 16.44 -7.51
CA TYR A 31 -14.90 17.31 -6.34
C TYR A 31 -14.03 18.56 -6.35
N GLY A 32 -13.16 18.73 -7.36
CA GLY A 32 -12.25 19.85 -7.49
C GLY A 32 -11.20 19.63 -8.56
N ASN A 33 -10.23 20.54 -8.65
CA ASN A 33 -9.13 20.42 -9.60
C ASN A 33 -8.10 19.40 -9.09
N THR A 34 -7.41 18.75 -10.01
CA THR A 34 -6.28 17.87 -9.67
C THR A 34 -5.04 18.25 -10.46
N GLU A 35 -3.89 18.01 -9.85
CA GLU A 35 -2.57 18.20 -10.45
C GLU A 35 -1.74 16.94 -10.21
N ILE A 36 -1.13 16.41 -11.27
CA ILE A 36 -0.24 15.26 -11.16
C ILE A 36 1.19 15.80 -11.11
N LEU A 37 1.82 15.73 -9.93
CA LEU A 37 3.19 16.20 -9.73
C LEU A 37 4.23 15.22 -10.28
N MET A 38 3.87 13.94 -10.27
CA MET A 38 4.73 12.85 -10.70
C MET A 38 3.85 11.66 -11.10
N ASP A 39 4.18 11.02 -12.21
CA ASP A 39 3.52 9.79 -12.68
C ASP A 39 4.56 8.73 -13.07
N GLY A 40 4.54 7.60 -12.37
CA GLY A 40 5.41 6.45 -12.63
C GLY A 40 5.05 5.63 -13.87
N LYS A 41 4.04 6.02 -14.64
CA LYS A 41 3.58 5.30 -15.83
C LYS A 41 4.68 5.08 -16.88
N GLU A 42 5.61 6.03 -17.04
CA GLU A 42 6.74 5.89 -17.97
C GLU A 42 7.66 4.70 -17.63
N PHE A 43 7.69 4.31 -16.36
CA PHE A 43 8.41 3.13 -15.87
C PHE A 43 7.47 1.97 -15.57
N GLU A 44 6.24 1.98 -16.11
CA GLU A 44 5.20 0.99 -15.85
C GLU A 44 4.96 0.76 -14.34
N TYR A 45 5.21 1.79 -13.52
CA TYR A 45 5.15 1.79 -12.05
C TYR A 45 6.12 0.82 -11.34
N GLN A 46 7.12 0.32 -12.06
CA GLN A 46 8.19 -0.55 -11.55
C GLN A 46 9.20 0.20 -10.68
N GLN A 47 9.20 1.53 -10.73
CA GLN A 47 9.97 2.40 -9.84
C GLN A 47 9.20 3.68 -9.52
N ILE A 48 9.62 4.36 -8.46
CA ILE A 48 9.11 5.68 -8.11
C ILE A 48 10.01 6.70 -8.82
N PRO A 49 9.48 7.52 -9.75
CA PRO A 49 10.28 8.53 -10.44
C PRO A 49 10.95 9.50 -9.46
N GLN A 50 12.00 10.16 -9.93
CA GLN A 50 12.50 11.34 -9.24
C GLN A 50 11.42 12.43 -9.27
N TYR A 51 11.23 13.11 -8.15
CA TYR A 51 10.28 14.20 -8.01
C TYR A 51 10.97 15.42 -7.42
N ASP A 52 10.43 16.60 -7.73
CA ASP A 52 10.87 17.87 -7.18
C ASP A 52 9.67 18.56 -6.51
N THR A 53 9.66 18.56 -5.17
CA THR A 53 8.58 19.19 -4.40
C THR A 53 8.56 20.70 -4.52
N SER A 54 9.59 21.36 -5.07
CA SER A 54 9.53 22.81 -5.35
C SER A 54 8.48 23.17 -6.41
N SER A 55 8.07 22.18 -7.22
CA SER A 55 6.98 22.32 -8.19
C SER A 55 5.57 22.25 -7.57
N LEU A 56 5.46 21.81 -6.30
CA LEU A 56 4.18 21.71 -5.60
C LEU A 56 3.66 23.11 -5.26
N ASP A 57 2.51 23.44 -5.82
CA ASP A 57 1.75 24.64 -5.46
C ASP A 57 1.37 24.61 -3.97
N GLN A 58 1.91 25.56 -3.21
CA GLN A 58 1.67 25.67 -1.78
C GLN A 58 0.24 26.11 -1.43
N ASP A 59 -0.55 26.51 -2.43
CA ASP A 59 -1.98 26.80 -2.31
C ASP A 59 -2.86 25.56 -2.58
N SER A 60 -2.27 24.42 -2.93
CA SER A 60 -2.99 23.13 -2.97
C SER A 60 -3.60 22.80 -1.61
N SER A 61 -4.83 22.31 -1.63
CA SER A 61 -5.56 21.93 -0.42
C SER A 61 -4.95 20.70 0.26
N TYR A 62 -4.43 19.76 -0.52
CA TYR A 62 -3.68 18.60 -0.05
C TYR A 62 -2.81 18.02 -1.15
N SER A 63 -1.86 17.16 -0.77
CA SER A 63 -1.15 16.26 -1.66
C SER A 63 -1.48 14.81 -1.31
N HIS A 64 -1.37 13.87 -2.25
CA HIS A 64 -1.72 12.46 -2.04
C HIS A 64 -0.67 11.52 -2.63
N LEU A 65 -0.35 10.46 -1.88
CA LEU A 65 0.45 9.34 -2.36
C LEU A 65 -0.11 7.99 -1.90
N THR A 66 0.38 6.91 -2.52
CA THR A 66 0.21 5.54 -2.04
C THR A 66 1.55 5.04 -1.51
N THR A 67 1.64 4.74 -0.22
CA THR A 67 2.91 4.36 0.45
C THR A 67 3.52 3.08 -0.14
N ASN A 68 2.65 2.12 -0.51
CA ASN A 68 3.00 0.82 -1.07
C ASN A 68 2.05 0.43 -2.21
N ASN A 69 2.58 0.29 -3.42
CA ASN A 69 1.83 -0.05 -4.63
C ASN A 69 1.65 -1.58 -4.74
N THR A 70 0.57 -2.08 -4.12
CA THR A 70 0.28 -3.52 -3.93
C THR A 70 0.37 -4.38 -5.20
N LEU A 71 0.13 -3.79 -6.38
CA LEU A 71 0.14 -4.55 -7.65
C LEU A 71 1.52 -4.63 -8.27
N TYR A 72 2.34 -3.60 -8.09
CA TYR A 72 3.63 -3.44 -8.75
C TYR A 72 4.79 -3.86 -7.83
N GLY A 73 4.54 -3.97 -6.52
CA GLY A 73 5.56 -4.33 -5.54
C GLY A 73 6.56 -3.20 -5.29
N THR A 74 6.15 -1.95 -5.51
CA THR A 74 6.97 -0.76 -5.22
C THR A 74 6.50 -0.05 -3.96
N ARG A 75 7.41 0.56 -3.19
CA ARG A 75 7.11 1.34 -1.98
C ARG A 75 7.96 2.60 -1.87
N TRP A 76 7.44 3.58 -1.12
CA TRP A 76 8.17 4.77 -0.71
C TRP A 76 9.07 4.46 0.48
N HIS A 77 10.39 4.62 0.34
CA HIS A 77 11.33 4.48 1.46
C HIS A 77 11.45 5.78 2.28
N GLN A 78 11.26 6.92 1.62
CA GLN A 78 11.22 8.26 2.20
C GLN A 78 10.02 8.99 1.59
N PHE A 79 9.36 9.84 2.35
CA PHE A 79 8.19 10.60 1.88
C PHE A 79 8.61 11.98 1.37
N PRO A 80 7.86 12.57 0.41
CA PRO A 80 8.14 13.91 -0.07
C PRO A 80 7.90 14.96 1.03
N ASP A 81 8.77 15.96 1.12
CA ASP A 81 8.50 17.17 1.90
C ASP A 81 7.54 18.08 1.11
N THR A 82 6.30 18.18 1.59
CA THR A 82 5.23 18.93 0.94
C THR A 82 5.02 20.33 1.51
N GLY A 83 5.91 20.79 2.39
CA GLY A 83 5.83 22.10 3.02
C GLY A 83 4.51 22.30 3.78
N ASN A 84 3.76 23.35 3.42
CA ASN A 84 2.51 23.71 4.09
C ASN A 84 1.27 22.99 3.51
N VAL A 85 1.47 22.07 2.56
CA VAL A 85 0.39 21.28 1.96
C VAL A 85 0.30 19.95 2.70
N PRO A 86 -0.84 19.62 3.34
CA PRO A 86 -1.00 18.35 4.05
C PRO A 86 -0.76 17.15 3.12
N LEU A 87 0.06 16.20 3.55
CA LEU A 87 0.28 14.95 2.84
C LEU A 87 -0.74 13.88 3.28
N VAL A 88 -1.47 13.34 2.30
CA VAL A 88 -2.42 12.24 2.47
C VAL A 88 -1.79 10.95 1.97
N ALA A 89 -1.81 9.91 2.80
CA ALA A 89 -1.22 8.62 2.47
C ALA A 89 -2.26 7.49 2.46
N ASP A 90 -2.37 6.80 1.33
CA ASP A 90 -2.94 5.45 1.28
C ASP A 90 -1.90 4.45 1.78
N ALA A 91 -2.06 3.99 3.03
CA ALA A 91 -1.19 3.02 3.69
C ALA A 91 -1.79 1.61 3.70
N THR A 92 -2.80 1.33 2.88
CA THR A 92 -3.60 0.10 3.00
C THR A 92 -2.77 -1.18 2.99
N SER A 93 -1.66 -1.26 2.24
CA SER A 93 -0.84 -2.49 2.12
C SER A 93 0.45 -2.54 2.95
N ASP A 94 0.77 -1.51 3.71
CA ASP A 94 1.98 -1.49 4.54
C ASP A 94 1.78 -0.85 5.93
N ILE A 95 0.55 -0.45 6.29
CA ILE A 95 0.28 0.02 7.65
C ILE A 95 0.67 -1.04 8.68
N LEU A 96 1.39 -0.61 9.73
CA LEU A 96 1.99 -1.45 10.78
C LEU A 96 3.02 -2.50 10.30
N SER A 97 3.47 -2.48 9.04
CA SER A 97 4.56 -3.36 8.60
C SER A 97 5.95 -2.74 8.77
N ARG A 98 6.01 -1.44 9.11
CA ARG A 98 7.24 -0.69 9.37
C ARG A 98 6.96 0.54 10.23
N GLU A 99 7.99 1.06 10.87
CA GLU A 99 7.90 2.35 11.54
C GLU A 99 7.68 3.46 10.50
N MET A 100 6.76 4.36 10.83
CA MET A 100 6.47 5.54 10.04
C MET A 100 6.35 6.72 11.00
N ASP A 101 7.02 7.83 10.68
CA ASP A 101 6.80 9.07 11.40
C ASP A 101 5.50 9.72 10.92
N TYR A 102 4.44 9.54 11.72
CA TYR A 102 3.09 10.03 11.42
C TYR A 102 3.01 11.57 11.42
N SER A 103 4.00 12.29 11.97
CA SER A 103 3.99 13.76 11.99
C SER A 103 4.15 14.39 10.60
N GLN A 104 4.68 13.63 9.64
CA GLN A 104 4.81 14.04 8.23
C GLN A 104 3.47 14.07 7.48
N PHE A 105 2.42 13.46 8.04
CA PHE A 105 1.14 13.30 7.35
C PHE A 105 0.05 14.20 7.93
N GLY A 106 -0.81 14.70 7.05
CA GLY A 106 -2.10 15.23 7.45
C GLY A 106 -3.11 14.11 7.67
N ILE A 107 -3.15 13.14 6.76
CA ILE A 107 -4.04 11.98 6.83
C ILE A 107 -3.31 10.72 6.43
N VAL A 108 -3.50 9.64 7.18
CA VAL A 108 -3.14 8.28 6.79
C VAL A 108 -4.40 7.43 6.82
N TYR A 109 -4.70 6.71 5.73
CA TYR A 109 -5.84 5.79 5.72
C TYR A 109 -5.44 4.40 5.25
N ALA A 110 -6.18 3.39 5.72
CA ALA A 110 -5.98 2.01 5.33
C ALA A 110 -7.29 1.22 5.41
N GLY A 111 -7.61 0.48 4.34
CA GLY A 111 -8.58 -0.61 4.46
C GLY A 111 -8.03 -1.71 5.38
N LEU A 112 -8.86 -2.29 6.25
CA LEU A 112 -8.34 -3.19 7.28
C LEU A 112 -7.79 -4.52 6.74
N GLN A 113 -8.35 -5.00 5.63
CA GLN A 113 -8.21 -6.37 5.13
C GLN A 113 -6.84 -6.83 4.64
N LYS A 114 -5.79 -6.00 4.76
CA LYS A 114 -4.42 -6.40 4.40
C LYS A 114 -3.57 -6.67 5.63
N ASN A 115 -3.46 -5.69 6.54
CA ASN A 115 -2.59 -5.79 7.73
C ASN A 115 -3.34 -5.61 9.06
N LEU A 116 -4.61 -5.18 9.07
CA LEU A 116 -5.32 -4.78 10.29
C LEU A 116 -6.56 -5.65 10.61
N GLY A 117 -6.81 -6.72 9.85
CA GLY A 117 -7.91 -7.64 10.14
C GLY A 117 -8.76 -7.97 8.91
N THR A 118 -10.08 -7.86 9.04
CA THR A 118 -11.05 -8.29 8.01
C THR A 118 -11.58 -7.12 7.18
N SER A 119 -12.18 -7.41 6.03
CA SER A 119 -12.80 -6.40 5.16
C SER A 119 -14.09 -5.83 5.75
N GLY A 120 -14.55 -4.71 5.18
CA GLY A 120 -15.83 -4.09 5.51
C GLY A 120 -15.73 -2.82 6.36
N THR A 121 -14.52 -2.32 6.65
CA THR A 121 -14.28 -0.97 7.18
C THR A 121 -12.82 -0.54 6.90
N GLY A 122 -12.46 0.68 7.26
CA GLY A 122 -11.10 1.21 7.19
C GLY A 122 -10.74 2.04 8.41
N LEU A 123 -9.43 2.23 8.62
CA LEU A 123 -8.85 3.15 9.59
C LEU A 123 -8.52 4.46 8.87
N VAL A 124 -8.79 5.60 9.52
CA VAL A 124 -8.30 6.91 9.12
C VAL A 124 -7.68 7.58 10.34
N VAL A 125 -6.40 7.94 10.24
CA VAL A 125 -5.69 8.81 11.19
C VAL A 125 -5.68 10.19 10.57
N VAL A 126 -6.25 11.18 11.25
CA VAL A 126 -6.42 12.55 10.75
C VAL A 126 -5.80 13.52 11.75
N ARG A 127 -5.03 14.49 11.26
CA ARG A 127 -4.53 15.59 12.07
C ARG A 127 -5.68 16.53 12.43
N GLU A 128 -5.81 16.89 13.71
CA GLU A 128 -6.98 17.59 14.27
C GLU A 128 -7.29 18.92 13.56
N ASP A 129 -6.26 19.66 13.11
CA ASP A 129 -6.41 20.94 12.37
C ASP A 129 -7.02 20.78 10.97
N LEU A 130 -7.20 19.54 10.48
CA LEU A 130 -7.81 19.25 9.18
C LEU A 130 -9.29 18.90 9.27
N LEU A 131 -9.87 18.89 10.48
CA LEU A 131 -11.29 18.62 10.68
C LEU A 131 -12.15 19.86 10.36
N GLY A 132 -13.40 19.63 9.93
CA GLY A 132 -14.38 20.70 9.70
C GLY A 132 -14.31 21.35 8.30
N HIS A 133 -13.57 20.75 7.37
CA HIS A 133 -13.42 21.25 5.99
C HIS A 133 -14.19 20.40 4.95
N ALA A 134 -15.20 19.64 5.39
CA ALA A 134 -16.02 18.85 4.48
C ALA A 134 -16.74 19.73 3.44
N LEU A 135 -16.76 19.25 2.19
CA LEU A 135 -17.57 19.87 1.13
C LEU A 135 -19.07 19.77 1.47
N PRO A 136 -19.91 20.73 1.03
CA PRO A 136 -21.35 20.70 1.28
C PRO A 136 -22.06 19.43 0.81
N GLU A 137 -21.58 18.80 -0.27
CA GLU A 137 -22.10 17.54 -0.82
C GLU A 137 -21.60 16.28 -0.09
N THR A 138 -20.71 16.41 0.90
CA THR A 138 -20.16 15.27 1.65
C THR A 138 -21.28 14.58 2.44
N PRO A 139 -21.55 13.28 2.20
CA PRO A 139 -22.47 12.53 3.03
C PRO A 139 -22.00 12.55 4.49
N LYS A 140 -22.93 12.71 5.45
CA LYS A 140 -22.60 12.81 6.88
C LYS A 140 -21.68 11.69 7.37
N LEU A 141 -21.89 10.46 6.91
CA LEU A 141 -21.07 9.31 7.29
C LEU A 141 -19.69 9.23 6.60
N LEU A 142 -19.31 10.25 5.83
CA LEU A 142 -17.97 10.44 5.27
C LEU A 142 -17.30 11.72 5.79
N ASP A 143 -17.95 12.48 6.68
CA ASP A 143 -17.40 13.68 7.30
C ASP A 143 -16.51 13.30 8.49
N TYR A 144 -15.23 13.68 8.44
CA TYR A 144 -14.28 13.35 9.52
C TYR A 144 -14.59 14.07 10.83
N ALA A 145 -15.13 15.30 10.80
CA ALA A 145 -15.47 16.03 12.02
C ALA A 145 -16.61 15.34 12.79
N LEU A 146 -17.58 14.76 12.07
CA LEU A 146 -18.66 14.00 12.70
C LEU A 146 -18.15 12.74 13.40
N PHE A 147 -17.20 12.03 12.78
CA PHE A 147 -16.58 10.85 13.38
C PHE A 147 -15.78 11.21 14.63
N ASP A 148 -15.04 12.33 14.60
CA ASP A 148 -14.31 12.83 15.78
C ASP A 148 -15.26 13.15 16.94
N GLU A 149 -16.30 13.97 16.69
CA GLU A 149 -17.31 14.36 17.69
C GLU A 149 -17.96 13.14 18.37
N HIS A 150 -18.18 12.06 17.61
CA HIS A 150 -18.90 10.87 18.06
C HIS A 150 -17.96 9.70 18.43
N ASN A 151 -16.66 9.94 18.62
CA ASN A 151 -15.67 8.90 18.94
C ASN A 151 -15.73 7.68 18.00
N SER A 152 -15.82 7.96 16.69
CA SER A 152 -16.00 6.99 15.60
C SER A 152 -17.32 6.21 15.59
N ILE A 153 -18.35 6.65 16.33
CA ILE A 153 -19.66 5.97 16.41
C ILE A 153 -20.81 6.95 16.08
N PRO A 154 -20.80 7.64 14.91
CA PRO A 154 -21.93 8.49 14.52
C PRO A 154 -23.19 7.69 14.16
N ASN A 155 -23.04 6.38 13.87
CA ASN A 155 -24.11 5.42 13.65
C ASN A 155 -23.66 3.99 14.05
N THR A 156 -24.48 2.98 13.73
CA THR A 156 -24.08 1.57 13.89
C THR A 156 -22.90 1.24 12.97
N ILE A 157 -21.74 1.01 13.57
CA ILE A 157 -20.51 0.62 12.87
C ILE A 157 -20.38 -0.90 12.72
N ASN A 158 -19.39 -1.33 11.93
CA ASN A 158 -19.01 -2.73 11.82
C ASN A 158 -18.24 -3.20 13.08
N VAL A 159 -18.97 -3.46 14.17
CA VAL A 159 -18.42 -3.85 15.47
C VAL A 159 -17.53 -5.11 15.39
N PHE A 160 -17.85 -6.04 14.50
CA PHE A 160 -17.06 -7.25 14.32
C PHE A 160 -15.69 -6.95 13.71
N ALA A 161 -15.63 -6.10 12.68
CA ALA A 161 -14.34 -5.71 12.10
C ALA A 161 -13.47 -4.93 13.08
N VAL A 162 -14.06 -4.05 13.90
CA VAL A 162 -13.35 -3.33 14.97
C VAL A 162 -12.82 -4.29 16.05
N TYR A 163 -13.62 -5.28 16.45
CA TYR A 163 -13.19 -6.32 17.38
C TYR A 163 -12.00 -7.12 16.83
N VAL A 164 -12.06 -7.56 15.56
CA VAL A 164 -10.95 -8.29 14.91
C VAL A 164 -9.71 -7.40 14.82
N MET A 165 -9.87 -6.12 14.48
CA MET A 165 -8.75 -5.16 14.47
C MET A 165 -8.09 -5.06 15.84
N ARG A 166 -8.88 -4.97 16.92
CA ARG A 166 -8.34 -4.97 18.29
C ARG A 166 -7.48 -6.20 18.56
N LEU A 167 -7.94 -7.39 18.19
CA LEU A 167 -7.18 -8.64 18.37
C LEU A 167 -5.88 -8.65 17.55
N VAL A 168 -5.91 -8.13 16.32
CA VAL A 168 -4.69 -8.00 15.49
C VAL A 168 -3.69 -7.02 16.12
N LEU A 169 -4.16 -5.89 16.65
CA LEU A 169 -3.30 -4.92 17.34
C LEU A 169 -2.70 -5.49 18.64
N GLU A 170 -3.48 -6.25 19.41
CA GLU A 170 -3.01 -6.99 20.59
C GLU A 170 -1.92 -7.99 20.18
N TRP A 171 -2.15 -8.78 19.14
CA TRP A 171 -1.16 -9.71 18.61
C TRP A 171 0.13 -9.00 18.13
N VAL A 172 0.02 -7.91 17.36
CA VAL A 172 1.20 -7.12 16.93
C VAL A 172 2.00 -6.65 18.14
N LYS A 173 1.33 -6.21 19.21
CA LYS A 173 2.00 -5.81 20.46
C LYS A 173 2.70 -6.99 21.14
N GLU A 174 2.06 -8.16 21.18
CA GLU A 174 2.66 -9.40 21.72
C GLU A 174 3.89 -9.86 20.93
N GLN A 175 3.93 -9.60 19.62
CA GLN A 175 5.09 -9.89 18.78
C GLN A 175 6.25 -8.89 18.95
N GLY A 176 6.13 -7.91 19.85
CA GLY A 176 7.15 -6.87 20.08
C GLY A 176 6.88 -5.54 19.39
N GLY A 177 5.70 -5.36 18.80
CA GLY A 177 5.27 -4.12 18.18
C GLY A 177 5.79 -3.93 16.75
N VAL A 178 5.56 -2.73 16.21
CA VAL A 178 5.92 -2.36 14.83
C VAL A 178 7.41 -2.56 14.51
N PRO A 179 8.38 -2.27 15.40
CA PRO A 179 9.80 -2.53 15.12
C PRO A 179 10.12 -4.00 14.81
N GLU A 180 9.48 -4.95 15.52
CA GLU A 180 9.68 -6.38 15.25
C GLU A 180 8.91 -6.83 14.00
N MET A 181 7.76 -6.23 13.71
CA MET A 181 7.06 -6.45 12.44
C MET A 181 7.89 -5.99 11.24
N GLU A 182 8.61 -4.87 11.37
CA GLU A 182 9.51 -4.38 10.33
C GLU A 182 10.64 -5.37 10.06
N LYS A 183 11.36 -5.79 11.11
CA LYS A 183 12.43 -6.79 11.00
C LYS A 183 11.93 -8.09 10.36
N LEU A 184 10.74 -8.55 10.74
CA LEU A 184 10.14 -9.76 10.17
C LEU A 184 9.78 -9.57 8.70
N ALA A 185 9.18 -8.44 8.34
CA ALA A 185 8.81 -8.14 6.95
C ALA A 185 10.05 -8.01 6.05
N GLU A 186 11.11 -7.36 6.53
CA GLU A 186 12.40 -7.30 5.85
C GLU A 186 12.99 -8.70 5.65
N LYS A 187 13.08 -9.51 6.72
CA LYS A 187 13.57 -10.90 6.65
C LYS A 187 12.80 -11.72 5.62
N LYS A 188 11.46 -11.68 5.64
CA LYS A 188 10.60 -12.40 4.68
C LYS A 188 10.87 -11.93 3.25
N SER A 189 10.89 -10.61 3.02
CA SER A 189 11.08 -10.06 1.68
C SER A 189 12.47 -10.36 1.12
N SER A 190 13.52 -10.29 1.95
CA SER A 190 14.90 -10.56 1.54
C SER A 190 15.08 -11.99 1.04
N LEU A 191 14.47 -13.00 1.69
CA LEU A 191 14.54 -14.39 1.23
C LEU A 191 14.07 -14.56 -0.22
N LEU A 192 13.00 -13.87 -0.60
CA LEU A 192 12.47 -13.92 -1.95
C LEU A 192 13.31 -13.06 -2.91
N TYR A 193 13.67 -11.84 -2.51
CA TYR A 193 14.47 -10.96 -3.36
C TYR A 193 15.88 -11.49 -3.63
N GLU A 194 16.51 -12.16 -2.67
CA GLU A 194 17.81 -12.82 -2.88
C GLU A 194 17.73 -13.91 -3.98
N ILE A 195 16.62 -14.65 -4.06
CA ILE A 195 16.40 -15.58 -5.16
C ILE A 195 16.25 -14.81 -6.46
N LEU A 196 15.38 -13.80 -6.50
CA LEU A 196 15.13 -13.01 -7.70
C LEU A 196 16.39 -12.30 -8.23
N ASP A 197 17.30 -11.88 -7.36
CA ASP A 197 18.54 -11.19 -7.73
C ASP A 197 19.61 -12.12 -8.31
N ASN A 198 19.54 -13.41 -7.99
CA ASN A 198 20.51 -14.42 -8.43
C ASN A 198 19.92 -15.40 -9.46
N SER A 199 18.69 -15.16 -9.90
CA SER A 199 17.95 -16.04 -10.80
C SER A 199 18.19 -15.70 -12.27
N GLU A 200 18.29 -16.72 -13.11
CA GLU A 200 18.25 -16.60 -14.57
C GLU A 200 16.83 -16.79 -15.10
N LEU A 201 15.95 -17.47 -14.34
CA LEU A 201 14.57 -17.75 -14.72
C LEU A 201 13.57 -16.67 -14.30
N TYR A 202 13.75 -16.06 -13.13
CA TYR A 202 12.84 -15.08 -12.57
C TYR A 202 13.33 -13.65 -12.80
N SER A 203 12.41 -12.72 -12.97
CA SER A 203 12.74 -11.29 -13.09
C SER A 203 11.84 -10.48 -12.18
N SER A 204 12.41 -9.75 -11.22
CA SER A 204 11.62 -8.89 -10.33
C SER A 204 10.92 -7.77 -11.13
N VAL A 205 9.67 -7.48 -10.79
CA VAL A 205 8.93 -6.35 -11.38
C VAL A 205 9.42 -5.03 -10.82
N ALA A 206 9.67 -4.97 -9.50
CA ALA A 206 10.08 -3.74 -8.85
C ALA A 206 11.59 -3.51 -8.96
N HIS A 207 11.97 -2.30 -9.36
CA HIS A 207 13.36 -1.86 -9.33
C HIS A 207 13.93 -1.97 -7.90
N PRO A 208 15.18 -2.44 -7.71
CA PRO A 208 15.75 -2.73 -6.39
C PRO A 208 15.60 -1.61 -5.35
N LYS A 209 15.72 -0.34 -5.76
CA LYS A 209 15.61 0.84 -4.90
C LYS A 209 14.20 1.11 -4.34
N HIS A 210 13.18 0.44 -4.86
CA HIS A 210 11.78 0.72 -4.51
C HIS A 210 11.04 -0.53 -4.08
N ARG A 211 11.73 -1.64 -3.82
CA ARG A 211 11.10 -2.92 -3.50
C ARG A 211 10.22 -2.86 -2.25
N SER A 212 8.99 -3.35 -2.39
CA SER A 212 8.05 -3.54 -1.30
C SER A 212 8.49 -4.68 -0.38
N ILE A 213 8.34 -4.50 0.93
CA ILE A 213 8.55 -5.58 1.90
C ILE A 213 7.27 -6.40 2.16
N THR A 214 6.14 -6.01 1.58
CA THR A 214 4.83 -6.68 1.78
C THR A 214 4.27 -7.33 0.51
N ASN A 215 4.73 -6.91 -0.68
CA ASN A 215 4.29 -7.45 -1.96
C ASN A 215 5.48 -7.67 -2.90
N VAL A 216 5.99 -8.90 -2.96
CA VAL A 216 7.07 -9.28 -3.87
C VAL A 216 6.48 -9.74 -5.20
N THR A 217 6.82 -9.05 -6.27
CA THR A 217 6.30 -9.25 -7.63
C THR A 217 7.41 -9.65 -8.59
N PHE A 218 7.15 -10.64 -9.44
CA PHE A 218 8.12 -11.14 -10.41
C PHE A 218 7.47 -11.81 -11.62
N HIS A 219 8.22 -11.92 -12.71
CA HIS A 219 7.85 -12.58 -13.95
C HIS A 219 8.65 -13.84 -14.19
N LEU A 220 8.07 -14.73 -15.00
CA LEU A 220 8.74 -15.83 -15.68
C LEU A 220 8.75 -15.51 -17.19
N PRO A 221 9.73 -15.99 -17.98
CA PRO A 221 9.93 -15.56 -19.37
C PRO A 221 8.84 -16.02 -20.35
N GLN A 222 8.04 -17.02 -19.99
CA GLN A 222 7.01 -17.60 -20.86
C GLN A 222 5.73 -17.89 -20.09
N GLU A 223 4.58 -17.63 -20.73
CA GLU A 223 3.25 -17.90 -20.15
C GLU A 223 3.09 -19.38 -19.76
N LYS A 224 3.63 -20.31 -20.57
CA LYS A 224 3.59 -21.75 -20.27
C LYS A 224 4.32 -22.07 -18.97
N LEU A 225 5.46 -21.42 -18.70
CA LEU A 225 6.22 -21.59 -17.46
C LEU A 225 5.48 -20.96 -16.28
N LEU A 226 4.87 -19.79 -16.46
CA LEU A 226 4.01 -19.18 -15.45
C LEU A 226 2.84 -20.09 -15.07
N GLN A 227 2.12 -20.66 -16.05
CA GLN A 227 1.02 -21.59 -15.77
C GLN A 227 1.50 -22.86 -15.07
N LYS A 228 2.67 -23.39 -15.46
CA LYS A 228 3.29 -24.54 -14.78
C LYS A 228 3.63 -24.19 -13.33
N PHE A 229 4.29 -23.05 -13.10
CA PHE A 229 4.63 -22.54 -11.77
C PHE A 229 3.37 -22.46 -10.89
N LEU A 230 2.33 -21.77 -11.36
CA LEU A 230 1.09 -21.59 -10.59
C LEU A 230 0.36 -22.91 -10.31
N THR A 231 0.39 -23.86 -11.25
CA THR A 231 -0.20 -25.19 -11.07
C THR A 231 0.57 -26.02 -10.04
N GLU A 232 1.89 -25.94 -10.06
CA GLU A 232 2.75 -26.69 -9.13
C GLU A 232 2.71 -26.08 -7.73
N THR A 233 2.73 -24.75 -7.59
CA THR A 233 2.55 -24.09 -6.28
C THR A 233 1.21 -24.45 -5.64
N ASP A 234 0.12 -24.50 -6.42
CA ASP A 234 -1.21 -24.87 -5.91
C ASP A 234 -1.24 -26.30 -5.35
N LYS A 235 -0.54 -27.24 -6.00
CA LYS A 235 -0.41 -28.63 -5.53
C LYS A 235 0.39 -28.76 -4.24
N GLU A 236 1.37 -27.88 -4.04
CA GLU A 236 2.19 -27.81 -2.81
C GLU A 236 1.51 -26.97 -1.71
N GLY A 237 0.27 -26.52 -1.91
CA GLY A 237 -0.46 -25.72 -0.93
C GLY A 237 -0.05 -24.24 -0.85
N LEU A 238 0.73 -23.76 -1.81
CA LEU A 238 1.17 -22.37 -1.94
C LEU A 238 0.16 -21.56 -2.78
N PHE A 239 -0.87 -21.07 -2.10
CA PHE A 239 -2.02 -20.45 -2.74
C PHE A 239 -1.85 -18.95 -3.06
N ALA A 240 -2.74 -18.45 -3.92
CA ALA A 240 -2.94 -17.01 -4.19
C ALA A 240 -1.71 -16.26 -4.74
N LEU A 241 -0.81 -16.95 -5.43
CA LEU A 241 0.42 -16.38 -6.01
C LEU A 241 0.22 -15.73 -7.39
N LYS A 242 -0.91 -15.95 -8.07
CA LYS A 242 -1.16 -15.34 -9.38
C LYS A 242 -1.17 -13.81 -9.28
N GLY A 243 -0.31 -13.16 -10.08
CA GLY A 243 -0.26 -11.71 -10.18
C GLY A 243 -1.57 -11.10 -10.68
N HIS A 244 -1.77 -9.82 -10.38
CA HIS A 244 -2.96 -9.12 -10.84
C HIS A 244 -2.99 -9.04 -12.38
N ALA A 245 -4.17 -9.17 -13.00
CA ALA A 245 -4.30 -9.27 -14.46
C ALA A 245 -3.69 -8.08 -15.23
N SER A 246 -3.61 -6.89 -14.63
CA SER A 246 -3.00 -5.70 -15.24
C SER A 246 -1.47 -5.68 -15.21
N VAL A 247 -0.84 -6.55 -14.42
CA VAL A 247 0.62 -6.66 -14.31
C VAL A 247 1.09 -8.00 -14.85
N GLY A 248 0.33 -9.07 -14.63
CA GLY A 248 0.72 -10.44 -14.97
C GLY A 248 1.69 -11.03 -13.95
N GLY A 249 2.32 -12.15 -14.31
CA GLY A 249 3.34 -12.78 -13.49
C GLY A 249 2.84 -13.32 -12.15
N VAL A 250 3.71 -13.26 -11.14
CA VAL A 250 3.53 -13.79 -9.80
C VAL A 250 3.60 -12.65 -8.78
N ARG A 251 2.78 -12.73 -7.74
CA ARG A 251 2.82 -11.84 -6.58
C ARG A 251 2.71 -12.61 -5.28
N ALA A 252 3.79 -12.65 -4.52
CA ALA A 252 3.79 -13.10 -3.13
C ALA A 252 3.41 -11.94 -2.20
N SER A 253 2.24 -12.01 -1.57
CA SER A 253 1.82 -11.03 -0.56
C SER A 253 2.19 -11.55 0.83
N ILE A 254 3.14 -10.87 1.47
CA ILE A 254 3.82 -11.32 2.69
C ILE A 254 3.56 -10.37 3.88
N TYR A 255 2.29 -9.93 4.00
CA TYR A 255 1.75 -9.12 5.10
C TYR A 255 2.13 -9.64 6.49
N ASN A 256 1.88 -8.87 7.55
CA ASN A 256 2.34 -9.18 8.91
C ASN A 256 1.98 -10.62 9.34
N ALA A 257 0.74 -11.04 9.08
CA ALA A 257 0.23 -12.36 9.45
C ALA A 257 0.75 -13.52 8.56
N MET A 258 1.47 -13.25 7.46
CA MET A 258 2.09 -14.31 6.66
C MET A 258 3.32 -14.85 7.41
N PRO A 259 3.31 -16.11 7.89
CA PRO A 259 4.42 -16.69 8.65
C PRO A 259 5.71 -16.75 7.82
N LEU A 260 6.86 -16.66 8.50
CA LEU A 260 8.16 -16.79 7.85
C LEU A 260 8.32 -18.16 7.19
N GLU A 261 7.82 -19.21 7.85
CA GLU A 261 7.86 -20.59 7.39
C GLU A 261 7.18 -20.73 6.02
N GLY A 262 6.04 -20.07 5.82
CA GLY A 262 5.37 -20.12 4.51
C GLY A 262 6.13 -19.35 3.41
N VAL A 263 6.90 -18.34 3.79
CA VAL A 263 7.80 -17.63 2.86
C VAL A 263 9.04 -18.48 2.54
N ASP A 264 9.58 -19.20 3.53
CA ASP A 264 10.66 -20.17 3.35
C ASP A 264 10.25 -21.32 2.42
N GLU A 265 9.04 -21.87 2.58
CA GLU A 265 8.51 -22.90 1.67
C GLU A 265 8.41 -22.39 0.22
N LEU A 266 7.90 -21.16 0.03
CA LEU A 266 7.88 -20.54 -1.31
C LEU A 266 9.30 -20.34 -1.86
N ALA A 267 10.24 -19.88 -1.03
CA ALA A 267 11.63 -19.68 -1.42
C ALA A 267 12.29 -21.01 -1.85
N GLN A 268 12.06 -22.09 -1.12
CA GLN A 268 12.54 -23.44 -1.48
C GLN A 268 11.89 -23.93 -2.78
N PHE A 269 10.58 -23.76 -2.93
CA PHE A 269 9.86 -24.09 -4.15
C PHE A 269 10.46 -23.34 -5.36
N MET A 270 10.68 -22.04 -5.25
CA MET A 270 11.26 -21.22 -6.33
C MET A 270 12.63 -21.73 -6.76
N LYS A 271 13.53 -22.01 -5.81
CA LYS A 271 14.86 -22.57 -6.10
C LYS A 271 14.78 -23.91 -6.83
N GLU A 272 13.91 -24.81 -6.38
CA GLU A 272 13.76 -26.13 -6.99
C GLU A 272 13.06 -26.06 -8.36
N PHE A 273 12.09 -25.15 -8.52
CA PHE A 273 11.43 -24.91 -9.79
C PHE A 273 12.41 -24.38 -10.83
N GLU A 274 13.26 -23.42 -10.47
CA GLU A 274 14.34 -22.94 -11.33
C GLU A 274 15.33 -24.06 -11.67
N ARG A 275 15.79 -24.86 -10.69
CA ARG A 275 16.69 -25.99 -10.97
C ARG A 275 16.13 -26.99 -12.00
N LYS A 276 14.81 -27.15 -12.07
CA LYS A 276 14.14 -28.08 -13.02
C LYS A 276 13.77 -27.44 -14.36
N ASN A 277 13.69 -26.12 -14.45
CA ASN A 277 13.07 -25.42 -15.59
C ASN A 277 13.87 -24.23 -16.13
N GLY A 278 14.95 -23.83 -15.45
CA GLY A 278 15.92 -22.83 -15.89
C GLY A 278 16.94 -23.40 -16.86
#